data_AF-A0A067DBY0-F1
#
_entry.id   AF-A0A067DBY0-F1
#
_cell.length_a   1.000
_cell.length_b   1.000
_cell.length_c   1.000
_cell.angle_alpha   90.00
_cell.angle_beta   90.00
_cell.angle_gamma   90.00
#
_symmetry.space_group_name_H-M   'P 1'
#
loop_
_entity.id
_entity.type
_entity.pdbx_description
1 polymer ?
#
loop_
_entity_poly.entity_id
_entity_poly.type
_entity_poly.pdbx_seq_one_letter_code
_entity_poly.pdbx_strand_id
1 'polypeptide(L)'
;HPGRHDEVGIEFLGTTFGKPYTLQTNVYIRGSGDGEIIGREMKFHLWFDPTKDFHHYAILWSPKELIFLVDDVPIRRYPRKSAATFPLRPMWVYGSIWDASSWATEDGKYKADYRYQPFVARYTDFKACGCTAYAPAWCRPVSVSPFHSGGLSRQQYWAMRWLQSHHLVYDYCRDQKRDHFLTPECY
;
A
#
# COMPACT_ATOMS: atom_id res chain seq x y z
N HIS A 1 4.47 19.00 5.18
CA HIS A 1 4.69 18.89 6.64
C HIS A 1 6.01 18.16 6.88
N PRO A 2 7.15 18.86 6.89
CA PRO A 2 8.46 18.21 7.09
C PRO A 2 8.47 17.43 8.42
N GLY A 3 8.84 16.16 8.38
CA GLY A 3 8.94 15.29 9.57
C GLY A 3 7.60 14.94 10.24
N ARG A 4 6.46 15.27 9.63
CA ARG A 4 5.11 15.03 10.17
C ARG A 4 4.11 14.75 9.05
N HIS A 5 4.47 14.04 7.98
CA HIS A 5 3.56 13.79 6.86
C HIS A 5 2.61 12.61 7.11
N ASP A 6 1.59 12.51 6.26
CA ASP A 6 0.79 11.30 6.09
C ASP A 6 1.26 10.64 4.78
N GLU A 7 1.31 9.32 4.74
CA GLU A 7 1.76 8.57 3.56
C GLU A 7 0.97 7.27 3.42
N VAL A 8 0.66 6.91 2.18
CA VAL A 8 0.06 5.62 1.84
C VAL A 8 0.77 5.11 0.59
N GLY A 9 1.40 3.94 0.69
CA GLY A 9 2.33 3.45 -0.34
C GLY A 9 1.96 2.08 -0.88
N ILE A 10 2.21 1.89 -2.19
CA ILE A 10 2.42 0.59 -2.83
C ILE A 10 3.86 0.59 -3.33
N GLU A 11 4.66 -0.34 -2.84
CA GLU A 11 6.08 -0.44 -3.14
C GLU A 11 6.39 -1.83 -3.71
N PHE A 12 7.01 -1.88 -4.88
CA PHE A 12 7.53 -3.13 -5.44
C PHE A 12 8.96 -3.29 -4.98
N LEU A 13 9.19 -4.25 -4.09
CA LEU A 13 10.53 -4.56 -3.62
C LEU A 13 11.24 -5.39 -4.69
N GLY A 14 12.43 -4.92 -5.08
CA GLY A 14 13.31 -5.63 -6.01
C GLY A 14 13.63 -7.04 -5.54
N THR A 15 14.05 -7.89 -6.47
CA THR A 15 14.31 -9.30 -6.20
C THR A 15 15.54 -9.80 -6.94
N THR A 16 15.90 -11.06 -6.69
CA THR A 16 17.00 -11.76 -7.38
C THR A 16 16.45 -12.81 -8.34
N PHE A 17 17.28 -13.30 -9.26
CA PHE A 17 16.86 -14.30 -10.23
C PHE A 17 16.22 -15.52 -9.55
N GLY A 18 15.05 -15.93 -10.06
CA GLY A 18 14.31 -17.08 -9.55
C GLY A 18 13.47 -16.83 -8.30
N LYS A 19 13.44 -15.60 -7.77
CA LYS A 19 12.57 -15.21 -6.65
C LYS A 19 11.46 -14.26 -7.09
N PRO A 20 10.26 -14.36 -6.51
CA PRO A 20 9.16 -13.47 -6.86
C PRO A 20 9.45 -12.03 -6.39
N TYR A 21 8.80 -11.06 -7.03
CA TYR A 21 8.67 -9.72 -6.49
C TYR A 21 7.82 -9.75 -5.20
N THR A 22 8.05 -8.77 -4.33
CA THR A 22 7.22 -8.53 -3.16
C THR A 22 6.52 -7.19 -3.31
N LEU A 23 5.19 -7.19 -3.24
CA LEU A 23 4.41 -5.96 -3.14
C LEU A 23 4.24 -5.63 -1.66
N GLN A 24 4.75 -4.49 -1.23
CA GLN A 24 4.56 -3.93 0.10
C GLN A 24 3.50 -2.84 0.05
N THR A 25 2.57 -2.86 1.02
CA THR A 25 1.67 -1.74 1.31
C THR A 25 2.05 -1.14 2.65
N ASN A 26 2.02 0.19 2.78
CA ASN A 26 2.33 0.86 4.04
C ASN A 26 1.41 2.06 4.30
N VAL A 27 1.30 2.44 5.57
CA VAL A 27 0.53 3.61 6.01
C VAL A 27 1.32 4.34 7.11
N TYR A 28 1.72 5.58 6.82
CA TYR A 28 2.31 6.47 7.80
C TYR A 28 1.34 7.60 8.16
N ILE A 29 1.25 7.91 9.44
CA ILE A 29 0.35 8.95 9.96
C ILE A 29 1.16 9.92 10.79
N ARG A 30 1.05 11.22 10.48
CA ARG A 30 1.64 12.33 11.25
C ARG A 30 3.13 12.16 11.60
N GLY A 31 3.91 11.64 10.65
CA GLY A 31 5.35 11.45 10.80
C GLY A 31 5.74 10.10 11.40
N SER A 32 4.82 9.13 11.48
CA SER A 32 5.18 7.79 11.94
C SER A 32 6.12 7.04 10.98
N GLY A 33 6.46 7.62 9.83
CA GLY A 33 7.51 7.16 8.92
C GLY A 33 8.80 7.99 8.99
N ASP A 34 8.87 8.97 9.89
CA ASP A 34 10.02 9.83 10.11
C ASP A 34 10.66 9.52 11.48
N GLY A 35 12.00 9.62 11.58
CA GLY A 35 12.71 9.40 12.84
C GLY A 35 12.59 7.95 13.31
N GLU A 36 11.86 7.70 14.40
CA GLU A 36 11.54 6.35 14.86
C GLU A 36 10.37 5.80 14.03
N ILE A 37 10.68 4.89 13.11
CA ILE A 37 9.73 4.39 12.13
C ILE A 37 8.75 3.41 12.80
N ILE A 38 7.47 3.78 12.81
CA ILE A 38 6.35 2.92 13.18
C ILE A 38 5.66 2.47 11.90
N GLY A 39 6.19 1.37 11.36
CA GLY A 39 5.71 0.75 10.13
C GLY A 39 4.34 0.10 10.27
N ARG A 40 3.57 0.11 9.18
CA ARG A 40 2.29 -0.61 9.04
C ARG A 40 2.33 -1.48 7.80
N GLU A 41 3.42 -2.21 7.61
CA GLU A 41 3.69 -2.97 6.40
C GLU A 41 2.80 -4.21 6.32
N MET A 42 2.22 -4.45 5.15
CA MET A 42 1.79 -5.78 4.73
C MET A 42 2.49 -6.11 3.42
N LYS A 43 3.09 -7.30 3.32
CA LYS A 43 3.86 -7.75 2.16
C LYS A 43 3.19 -8.95 1.50
N PHE A 44 3.17 -8.97 0.18
CA PHE A 44 2.50 -9.99 -0.63
C PHE A 44 3.40 -10.50 -1.77
N HIS A 45 3.33 -11.79 -2.07
CA HIS A 45 3.72 -12.30 -3.39
C HIS A 45 2.52 -12.25 -4.33
N LEU A 46 2.75 -11.84 -5.58
CA LEU A 46 1.68 -11.73 -6.58
C LEU A 46 1.34 -13.09 -7.19
N TRP A 47 0.10 -13.27 -7.65
CA TRP A 47 -0.37 -14.48 -8.36
C TRP A 47 -0.05 -14.47 -9.86
N PHE A 48 0.81 -13.53 -10.27
CA PHE A 48 1.29 -13.34 -11.63
C PHE A 48 2.71 -12.78 -11.58
N ASP A 49 3.41 -12.80 -12.73
CA ASP A 49 4.71 -12.16 -12.88
C ASP A 49 4.50 -10.68 -13.29
N PRO A 50 4.75 -9.70 -12.38
CA PRO A 50 4.48 -8.28 -12.64
C PRO A 50 5.44 -7.66 -13.67
N THR A 51 6.40 -8.42 -14.19
CA THR A 51 7.35 -7.95 -15.22
C THR A 51 6.91 -8.28 -16.64
N LYS A 52 5.87 -9.10 -16.81
CA LYS A 52 5.45 -9.62 -18.12
C LYS A 52 4.37 -8.81 -18.79
N ASP A 53 3.48 -8.18 -18.02
CA ASP A 53 2.41 -7.34 -18.55
C ASP A 53 2.06 -6.21 -17.57
N PHE A 54 1.25 -5.27 -18.03
CA PHE A 54 0.67 -4.23 -17.18
C PHE A 54 -0.46 -4.81 -16.33
N HIS A 55 -0.51 -4.37 -15.08
CA HIS A 55 -1.54 -4.69 -14.10
C HIS A 55 -2.06 -3.41 -13.46
N HIS A 56 -3.30 -3.42 -12.97
CA HIS A 56 -3.91 -2.26 -12.32
C HIS A 56 -3.61 -2.26 -10.83
N TYR A 57 -2.96 -1.20 -10.35
CA TYR A 57 -2.71 -0.98 -8.93
C TYR A 57 -3.43 0.28 -8.48
N ALA A 58 -4.21 0.19 -7.41
CA ALA A 58 -5.01 1.32 -6.95
C ALA A 58 -5.03 1.46 -5.44
N ILE A 59 -5.08 2.72 -5.00
CA ILE A 59 -5.34 3.10 -3.61
C ILE A 59 -6.67 3.87 -3.61
N LEU A 60 -7.68 3.31 -2.97
CA LEU A 60 -8.90 4.02 -2.64
C LEU A 60 -8.76 4.61 -1.24
N TRP A 61 -8.86 5.93 -1.14
CA TRP A 61 -8.81 6.64 0.13
C TRP A 61 -10.08 7.45 0.36
N SER A 62 -10.70 7.24 1.52
CA SER A 62 -11.84 8.01 2.00
C SER A 62 -11.66 8.35 3.49
N PRO A 63 -12.45 9.27 4.06
CA PRO A 63 -12.42 9.55 5.50
C PRO A 63 -12.80 8.37 6.41
N LYS A 64 -13.26 7.25 5.84
CA LYS A 64 -13.70 6.04 6.55
C LYS A 64 -12.70 4.89 6.47
N GLU A 65 -12.00 4.76 5.34
CA GLU A 65 -11.13 3.61 5.08
C GLU A 65 -10.17 3.86 3.92
N LEU A 66 -9.10 3.08 3.95
CA LEU A 66 -8.13 2.89 2.87
C LEU A 66 -8.27 1.47 2.34
N ILE A 67 -8.25 1.32 1.02
CA ILE A 67 -8.28 0.01 0.35
C ILE A 67 -7.22 -0.01 -0.73
N PHE A 68 -6.40 -1.05 -0.71
CA PHE A 68 -5.39 -1.32 -1.73
C PHE A 68 -5.93 -2.41 -2.66
N LEU A 69 -5.82 -2.19 -3.97
CA LEU A 69 -6.28 -3.12 -4.98
C LEU A 69 -5.15 -3.49 -5.95
N VAL A 70 -5.23 -4.72 -6.45
CA VAL A 70 -4.45 -5.25 -7.57
C VAL A 70 -5.46 -5.93 -8.50
N ASP A 71 -5.55 -5.48 -9.75
CA ASP A 71 -6.52 -5.95 -10.76
C ASP A 71 -7.97 -6.03 -10.21
N ASP A 72 -8.42 -4.93 -9.59
CA ASP A 72 -9.73 -4.80 -8.92
C ASP A 72 -9.99 -5.76 -7.74
N VAL A 73 -9.00 -6.59 -7.36
CA VAL A 73 -9.05 -7.43 -6.16
C VAL A 73 -8.51 -6.65 -4.96
N PRO A 74 -9.29 -6.44 -3.89
CA PRO A 74 -8.78 -5.83 -2.68
C PRO A 74 -7.76 -6.76 -2.03
N ILE A 75 -6.55 -6.25 -1.74
CA ILE A 75 -5.49 -7.01 -1.07
C ILE A 75 -5.37 -6.64 0.40
N ARG A 76 -5.75 -5.40 0.75
CA ARG A 76 -5.69 -4.86 2.09
C ARG A 76 -6.80 -3.82 2.27
N ARG A 77 -7.47 -3.90 3.42
CA ARG A 77 -8.36 -2.87 3.94
C ARG A 77 -7.79 -2.34 5.24
N TYR A 78 -7.69 -1.01 5.35
CA TYR A 78 -7.26 -0.32 6.55
C TYR A 78 -8.37 0.64 6.99
N PRO A 79 -9.26 0.21 7.90
CA PRO A 79 -10.37 1.03 8.37
C PRO A 79 -9.87 2.14 9.29
N ARG A 80 -10.54 3.29 9.28
CA ARG A 80 -10.33 4.33 10.28
C ARG A 80 -10.87 3.85 11.63
N LYS A 81 -9.97 3.46 12.54
CA LYS A 81 -10.29 3.18 13.94
C LYS A 81 -10.18 4.41 14.84
N SER A 82 -9.23 5.30 14.56
CA SER A 82 -9.08 6.57 15.28
C SER A 82 -8.54 7.68 14.37
N ALA A 83 -8.58 8.93 14.83
CA ALA A 83 -7.92 10.04 14.12
C ALA A 83 -6.39 10.03 14.28
N ALA A 84 -5.86 9.30 15.27
CA ALA A 84 -4.42 9.18 15.52
C ALA A 84 -3.76 8.12 14.62
N THR A 85 -4.55 7.13 14.16
CA THR A 85 -4.08 6.00 13.35
C THR A 85 -4.60 6.05 11.93
N PHE A 86 -5.07 7.19 11.43
CA PHE A 86 -5.60 7.26 10.06
C PHE A 86 -5.23 8.58 9.38
N PRO A 87 -4.81 8.56 8.09
CA PRO A 87 -4.46 9.77 7.36
C PRO A 87 -5.73 10.57 7.03
N LEU A 88 -5.74 11.83 7.46
CA LEU A 88 -6.89 12.74 7.36
C LEU A 88 -6.54 14.08 6.70
N ARG A 89 -5.28 14.28 6.30
CA ARG A 89 -4.84 15.50 5.62
C ARG A 89 -4.75 15.26 4.11
N PRO A 90 -4.95 16.30 3.28
CA PRO A 90 -4.73 16.20 1.85
C PRO A 90 -3.36 15.62 1.50
N MET A 91 -3.32 14.77 0.47
CA MET A 91 -2.12 14.10 -0.01
C MET A 91 -1.91 14.37 -1.50
N TRP A 92 -0.67 14.19 -1.95
CA TRP A 92 -0.29 14.22 -3.36
C TRP A 92 0.01 12.81 -3.83
N VAL A 93 -0.17 12.55 -5.12
CA VAL A 93 0.20 11.27 -5.74
C VAL A 93 1.63 11.38 -6.27
N TYR A 94 2.45 10.38 -5.97
CA TYR A 94 3.82 10.26 -6.43
C TYR A 94 4.06 8.89 -7.07
N GLY A 95 5.02 8.83 -8.00
CA GLY A 95 5.58 7.60 -8.52
C GLY A 95 7.08 7.78 -8.69
N SER A 96 7.86 6.79 -8.31
CA SER A 96 9.32 6.84 -8.38
C SER A 96 9.92 5.45 -8.57
N ILE A 97 11.15 5.43 -9.08
CA ILE A 97 12.07 4.30 -9.03
C ILE A 97 13.34 4.80 -8.33
N TRP A 98 13.80 4.08 -7.32
CA TRP A 98 14.90 4.55 -6.48
C TRP A 98 15.66 3.39 -5.83
N ASP A 99 16.88 3.67 -5.36
CA ASP A 99 17.74 2.69 -4.72
C ASP A 99 17.46 2.59 -3.21
N ALA A 100 16.85 1.48 -2.82
CA ALA A 100 16.52 1.14 -1.44
C ALA A 100 17.38 -0.02 -0.90
N SER A 101 18.65 -0.12 -1.33
CA SER A 101 19.56 -1.22 -1.01
C SER A 101 19.75 -1.50 0.49
N SER A 102 19.46 -0.53 1.36
CA SER A 102 19.56 -0.71 2.81
C SER A 102 18.49 -1.64 3.38
N TRP A 103 17.37 -1.89 2.68
CA TRP A 103 16.26 -2.69 3.23
C TRP A 103 15.42 -3.48 2.21
N ALA A 104 15.39 -3.10 0.91
CA ALA A 104 14.37 -3.60 -0.02
C ALA A 104 14.42 -5.11 -0.29
N THR A 105 15.60 -5.67 -0.57
CA THR A 105 15.71 -7.08 -0.99
C THR A 105 16.27 -7.94 0.15
N GLU A 106 15.42 -8.80 0.72
CA GLU A 106 15.75 -9.64 1.89
C GLU A 106 16.35 -8.82 3.05
N ASP A 107 15.64 -7.77 3.48
CA ASP A 107 16.05 -6.89 4.57
C ASP A 107 17.45 -6.28 4.34
N GLY A 108 17.75 -5.95 3.08
CA GLY A 108 19.00 -5.31 2.65
C GLY A 108 20.17 -6.27 2.38
N LYS A 109 19.95 -7.59 2.46
CA LYS A 109 20.98 -8.59 2.17
C LYS A 109 21.48 -8.52 0.73
N TYR A 110 20.60 -8.26 -0.23
CA TYR A 110 20.97 -8.05 -1.62
C TYR A 110 20.81 -6.58 -2.01
N LYS A 111 21.88 -6.00 -2.54
CA LYS A 111 21.93 -4.59 -2.93
C LYS A 111 21.76 -4.43 -4.44
N ALA A 112 21.39 -3.22 -4.86
CA ALA A 112 21.33 -2.86 -6.27
C ALA A 112 22.70 -3.09 -6.93
N ASP A 113 22.70 -3.89 -7.99
CA ASP A 113 23.88 -4.14 -8.82
C ASP A 113 23.73 -3.37 -10.13
N TYR A 114 24.39 -2.22 -10.21
CA TYR A 114 24.31 -1.31 -11.35
C TYR A 114 24.90 -1.89 -12.64
N ARG A 115 25.53 -3.07 -12.62
CA ARG A 115 25.88 -3.79 -13.87
C ARG A 115 24.65 -4.22 -14.66
N TYR A 116 23.48 -4.34 -14.01
CA TYR A 116 22.20 -4.65 -14.65
C TYR A 116 21.40 -3.40 -15.07
N GLN A 117 22.00 -2.20 -15.02
CA GLN A 117 21.32 -0.97 -15.42
C GLN A 117 20.98 -0.96 -16.93
N PRO A 118 19.91 -0.25 -17.35
CA PRO A 118 18.98 0.54 -16.54
C PRO A 118 17.88 -0.32 -15.86
N PHE A 119 17.48 0.08 -14.66
CA PHE A 119 16.25 -0.41 -14.03
C PHE A 119 15.08 0.42 -14.53
N VAL A 120 14.03 -0.22 -15.08
CA VAL A 120 12.93 0.49 -15.76
C VAL A 120 11.60 0.07 -15.15
N ALA A 121 10.81 1.05 -14.70
CA ALA A 121 9.40 0.91 -14.38
C ALA A 121 8.56 1.65 -15.43
N ARG A 122 7.47 1.02 -15.90
CA ARG A 122 6.57 1.61 -16.90
C ARG A 122 5.20 1.83 -16.26
N TYR A 123 4.62 3.01 -16.50
CA TYR A 123 3.31 3.40 -16.00
C TYR A 123 2.43 3.80 -17.17
N THR A 124 1.16 3.40 -17.15
CA THR A 124 0.16 3.72 -18.18
C THR A 124 -1.23 3.74 -17.55
N ASP A 125 -2.26 4.15 -18.31
CA ASP A 125 -3.66 4.17 -17.89
C ASP A 125 -3.87 4.85 -16.52
N PHE A 126 -3.30 6.05 -16.36
CA PHE A 126 -3.40 6.80 -15.10
C PHE A 126 -4.85 7.17 -14.77
N LYS A 127 -5.31 6.74 -13.60
CA LYS A 127 -6.65 7.05 -13.07
C LYS A 127 -6.52 7.87 -11.79
N ALA A 128 -6.99 9.12 -11.85
CA ALA A 128 -7.05 10.02 -10.71
C ALA A 128 -8.50 10.51 -10.54
N CYS A 129 -9.29 9.76 -9.76
CA CYS A 129 -10.69 10.03 -9.54
C CYS A 129 -10.96 10.27 -8.05
N GLY A 130 -11.56 11.40 -7.71
CA GLY A 130 -11.87 11.73 -6.33
C GLY A 130 -12.01 13.23 -6.10
N CYS A 131 -11.87 13.64 -4.85
CA CYS A 131 -12.01 15.02 -4.42
C CYS A 131 -10.64 15.65 -4.22
N THR A 132 -10.38 16.76 -4.91
CA THR A 132 -9.23 17.61 -4.60
C THR A 132 -9.38 18.26 -3.22
N ALA A 133 -8.29 18.79 -2.67
CA ALA A 133 -8.31 19.51 -1.38
C ALA A 133 -9.25 20.72 -1.36
N TYR A 134 -9.59 21.26 -2.53
CA TYR A 134 -10.45 22.43 -2.73
C TYR A 134 -11.80 22.06 -3.35
N ALA A 135 -12.13 20.76 -3.40
CA ALA A 135 -13.38 20.31 -3.99
C ALA A 135 -14.60 20.80 -3.19
N PRO A 136 -15.74 21.03 -3.85
CA PRO A 136 -16.98 21.38 -3.16
C PRO A 136 -17.43 20.32 -2.16
N ALA A 137 -18.22 20.73 -1.16
CA ALA A 137 -18.71 19.84 -0.10
C ALA A 137 -19.58 18.67 -0.60
N TRP A 138 -20.16 18.77 -1.81
CA TRP A 138 -20.91 17.69 -2.45
C TRP A 138 -20.04 16.66 -3.15
N CYS A 139 -18.74 16.91 -3.32
CA CYS A 139 -17.84 15.92 -3.88
C CYS A 139 -17.82 14.67 -3.00
N ARG A 140 -17.81 13.50 -3.66
CA ARG A 140 -17.77 12.19 -2.99
C ARG A 140 -16.63 11.37 -3.58
N PRO A 141 -15.92 10.60 -2.76
CA PRO A 141 -14.96 9.63 -3.27
C PRO A 141 -15.67 8.59 -4.13
N VAL A 142 -14.93 8.01 -5.08
CA VAL A 142 -15.43 6.90 -5.90
C VAL A 142 -15.79 5.71 -5.01
N SER A 143 -16.79 4.93 -5.41
CA SER A 143 -17.07 3.68 -4.70
C SER A 143 -16.17 2.57 -5.21
N VAL A 144 -15.58 1.82 -4.27
CA VAL A 144 -14.85 0.58 -4.57
C VAL A 144 -15.79 -0.58 -4.90
N SER A 145 -17.04 -0.50 -4.48
CA SER A 145 -18.02 -1.56 -4.68
C SER A 145 -18.85 -1.27 -5.92
N PRO A 146 -19.08 -2.27 -6.80
CA PRO A 146 -19.98 -2.13 -7.94
C PRO A 146 -21.39 -1.68 -7.56
N PHE A 147 -21.82 -1.96 -6.33
CA PHE A 147 -23.15 -1.65 -5.82
C PHE A 147 -23.22 -0.33 -5.06
N HIS A 148 -22.18 0.50 -5.10
CA HIS A 148 -22.10 1.76 -4.37
C HIS A 148 -22.36 1.65 -2.85
N SER A 149 -22.09 0.48 -2.26
CA SER A 149 -22.45 0.11 -0.89
C SER A 149 -21.65 0.82 0.22
N GLY A 150 -20.88 1.86 -0.12
CA GLY A 150 -20.08 2.64 0.85
C GLY A 150 -18.90 1.90 1.48
N GLY A 151 -18.51 0.75 0.91
CA GLY A 151 -17.37 -0.08 1.30
C GLY A 151 -17.35 -1.39 0.52
N LEU A 152 -16.43 -2.31 0.86
CA LEU A 152 -16.29 -3.60 0.17
C LEU A 152 -17.57 -4.46 0.26
N SER A 153 -17.95 -5.06 -0.87
CA SER A 153 -19.00 -6.09 -0.92
C SER A 153 -18.57 -7.38 -0.22
N ARG A 154 -19.53 -8.26 0.09
CA ARG A 154 -19.24 -9.58 0.68
C ARG A 154 -18.26 -10.39 -0.20
N GLN A 155 -18.45 -10.38 -1.52
CA GLN A 155 -17.58 -11.07 -2.48
C GLN A 155 -16.15 -10.50 -2.46
N GLN A 156 -16.02 -9.17 -2.43
CA GLN A 156 -14.73 -8.50 -2.29
C GLN A 156 -14.00 -8.87 -0.99
N TYR A 157 -14.72 -8.98 0.13
CA TYR A 157 -14.14 -9.48 1.37
C TYR A 157 -13.66 -10.93 1.28
N TRP A 158 -14.42 -11.81 0.62
CA TRP A 158 -14.01 -13.20 0.41
C TRP A 158 -12.76 -13.28 -0.45
N ALA A 159 -12.71 -12.54 -1.56
CA ALA A 159 -11.55 -12.48 -2.44
C ALA A 159 -10.30 -11.99 -1.69
N MET A 160 -10.42 -10.90 -0.92
CA MET A 160 -9.32 -10.38 -0.10
C MET A 160 -8.82 -11.40 0.92
N ARG A 161 -9.72 -12.09 1.62
CA ARG A 161 -9.35 -13.12 2.62
C ARG A 161 -8.65 -14.31 1.97
N TRP A 162 -9.17 -14.78 0.84
CA TRP A 162 -8.56 -15.88 0.09
C TRP A 162 -7.17 -15.49 -0.42
N LEU A 163 -7.03 -14.28 -0.95
CA LEU A 163 -5.73 -13.77 -1.38
C LEU A 163 -4.76 -13.69 -0.20
N GLN A 164 -5.19 -13.10 0.92
CA GLN A 164 -4.36 -13.02 2.12
C GLN A 164 -3.96 -14.40 2.67
N SER A 165 -4.79 -15.44 2.55
CA SER A 165 -4.43 -16.77 3.04
C SER A 165 -3.38 -17.49 2.18
N HIS A 166 -3.15 -17.06 0.93
CA HIS A 166 -2.21 -17.71 0.01
C HIS A 166 -0.99 -16.84 -0.32
N HIS A 167 -1.13 -15.52 -0.27
CA HIS A 167 -0.15 -14.57 -0.82
C HIS A 167 0.45 -13.62 0.21
N LEU A 168 -0.14 -13.45 1.39
CA LEU A 168 0.39 -12.59 2.45
C LEU A 168 1.60 -13.26 3.11
N VAL A 169 2.74 -12.59 3.08
CA VAL A 169 4.00 -13.10 3.65
C VAL A 169 4.46 -12.31 4.88
N TYR A 170 3.95 -11.09 5.07
CA TYR A 170 4.20 -10.29 6.25
C TYR A 170 2.99 -9.45 6.59
N ASP A 171 2.68 -9.38 7.89
CA ASP A 171 1.62 -8.53 8.45
C ASP A 171 2.12 -7.97 9.77
N TYR A 172 2.32 -6.65 9.81
CA TYR A 172 2.83 -5.97 11.01
C TYR A 172 1.97 -6.21 12.26
N CYS A 173 0.66 -6.47 12.12
CA CYS A 173 -0.20 -6.77 13.28
C CYS A 173 0.00 -8.19 13.83
N ARG A 174 0.67 -9.07 13.08
CA ARG A 174 0.98 -10.45 13.50
C ARG A 174 2.44 -10.62 13.92
N ASP A 175 3.26 -9.59 13.74
CA ASP A 175 4.68 -9.62 14.08
C ASP A 175 4.90 -9.35 15.56
N GLN A 176 5.09 -10.41 16.33
CA GLN A 176 5.30 -10.36 17.79
C GLN A 176 6.54 -9.58 18.22
N LYS A 177 7.47 -9.27 17.30
CA LYS A 177 8.65 -8.45 17.61
C LYS A 177 8.32 -6.96 17.63
N ARG A 178 7.14 -6.56 17.16
CA ARG A 178 6.73 -5.14 17.15
C ARG A 178 6.04 -4.75 18.43
N ASP A 179 6.25 -3.50 18.82
CA ASP A 179 5.47 -2.87 19.87
C ASP A 179 4.08 -2.47 19.33
N HIS A 180 3.08 -3.29 19.65
CA HIS A 180 1.71 -3.05 19.23
C HIS A 180 0.99 -1.96 20.06
N PHE A 181 1.59 -1.44 21.13
CA PHE A 181 1.07 -0.24 21.80
C PHE A 181 1.15 0.99 20.87
N LEU A 182 2.13 1.01 19.96
CA LEU A 182 2.29 2.06 18.94
C LEU A 182 1.37 1.88 17.73
N THR A 183 0.73 0.72 17.60
CA THR A 183 -0.20 0.38 16.51
C THR A 183 -1.52 -0.17 17.06
N PRO A 184 -2.24 0.61 17.89
CA PRO A 184 -3.44 0.14 18.58
C PRO A 184 -4.58 -0.22 17.61
N GLU A 185 -4.51 0.20 16.34
CA GLU A 185 -5.47 -0.22 15.33
C GLU A 185 -5.43 -1.71 14.98
N CYS A 186 -4.40 -2.45 15.41
CA CYS A 186 -4.36 -3.91 15.23
C CYS A 186 -5.42 -4.64 16.07
N TYR A 187 -5.91 -4.02 17.14
CA TYR A 187 -6.96 -4.55 18.03
C TYR A 187 -8.33 -3.99 17.68
#